data_AF-A0A0V1NZ23-F1
#
_entry.id   AF-A0A0V1NZ23-F1
#
_cell.length_a   1.000
_cell.length_b   1.000
_cell.length_c   1.000
_cell.angle_alpha   90.00
_cell.angle_beta   90.00
_cell.angle_gamma   90.00
#
_symmetry.space_group_name_H-M   'P 1'
#
loop_
_entity.id
_entity.type
_entity.pdbx_description
1 polymer ?
#
loop_
_entity_poly.entity_id
_entity_poly.type
_entity_poly.pdbx_seq_one_letter_code
_entity_poly.pdbx_strand_id
1 'polypeptide(L)'
;MQSQTVYKECFRMIETVNGNTYFLFTVQTKTKSYTIDELDVTLIDGLDHWNCKIENEMLKSLASQSGLCLLDYAEVLLSALCDEITAEGNDDVKTAFLYDVAFGSQYCQLSWKQKLSNCTFYHLGTATLTKIGTAEVVSSLQRLYNFSFREITNLKETLHSLETRCERLKQERSQAFADLKQAVETKRYAENELIAKFEKILNEKKKRIRELEDKQLFNIQQSTDSQSDSASSIELFTSDQLAPFRPGTSTCATNFFEDKDKSDSNIQKTTP
;
A
#
# COMPACT_ATOMS: atom_id res chain seq x y z
N MET A 1 -13.08 -42.74 9.56
CA MET A 1 -12.25 -42.03 8.57
C MET A 1 -11.94 -40.66 9.14
N GLN A 2 -10.73 -40.45 9.65
CA GLN A 2 -10.33 -39.14 10.17
C GLN A 2 -10.22 -38.18 8.97
N SER A 3 -10.97 -37.08 9.02
CA SER A 3 -10.90 -36.03 8.00
C SER A 3 -9.51 -35.42 8.03
N GLN A 4 -8.66 -35.75 7.06
CA GLN A 4 -7.41 -35.02 6.85
C GLN A 4 -7.78 -33.56 6.57
N THR A 5 -7.36 -32.65 7.43
CA THR A 5 -7.65 -31.23 7.25
C THR A 5 -6.70 -30.69 6.19
N VAL A 6 -7.24 -30.44 5.01
CA VAL A 6 -6.52 -29.76 3.93
C VAL A 6 -6.20 -28.35 4.41
N TYR A 7 -4.92 -28.02 4.50
CA TYR A 7 -4.45 -26.74 4.99
C TYR A 7 -4.31 -25.73 3.86
N LYS A 8 -3.71 -26.17 2.75
CA LYS A 8 -3.44 -25.31 1.59
C LYS A 8 -3.43 -26.14 0.32
N GLU A 9 -3.99 -25.59 -0.73
CA GLU A 9 -3.92 -26.13 -2.09
C GLU A 9 -3.29 -25.04 -2.96
N CYS A 10 -2.41 -25.43 -3.89
CA CYS A 10 -1.81 -24.51 -4.86
C CYS A 10 -1.80 -25.17 -6.23
N PHE A 11 -2.11 -24.38 -7.26
CA PHE A 11 -2.07 -24.79 -8.65
C PHE A 11 -1.23 -23.78 -9.43
N ARG A 12 -0.23 -24.28 -10.15
CA ARG A 12 0.65 -23.43 -10.94
C ARG A 12 1.09 -24.08 -12.24
N MET A 13 1.49 -23.23 -13.16
CA MET A 13 2.24 -23.63 -14.35
C MET A 13 3.74 -23.63 -14.02
N ILE A 14 4.47 -24.60 -14.57
CA ILE A 14 5.93 -24.62 -14.60
C ILE A 14 6.41 -24.78 -16.04
N GLU A 15 7.51 -24.13 -16.35
CA GLU A 15 8.23 -24.29 -17.60
C GLU A 15 9.55 -25.00 -17.30
N THR A 16 9.83 -26.04 -18.06
CA THR A 16 11.07 -26.82 -17.92
C THR A 16 12.20 -26.21 -18.73
N VAL A 17 13.44 -26.59 -18.39
CA VAL A 17 14.64 -26.18 -19.15
C VAL A 17 14.55 -26.49 -20.65
N ASN A 18 13.78 -27.53 -21.02
CA ASN A 18 13.58 -27.96 -22.39
C ASN A 18 12.46 -27.18 -23.13
N GLY A 19 11.83 -26.20 -22.48
CA GLY A 19 10.73 -25.41 -23.03
C GLY A 19 9.36 -26.08 -22.96
N ASN A 20 9.24 -27.25 -22.30
CA ASN A 20 7.96 -27.91 -22.10
C ASN A 20 7.24 -27.32 -20.89
N THR A 21 5.93 -27.14 -21.03
CA THR A 21 5.05 -26.64 -19.98
C THR A 21 4.34 -27.79 -19.28
N TYR A 22 4.32 -27.77 -17.96
CA TYR A 22 3.53 -28.67 -17.12
C TYR A 22 2.77 -27.87 -16.07
N PHE A 23 1.79 -28.51 -15.44
CA PHE A 23 1.11 -27.94 -14.29
C PHE A 23 1.45 -28.73 -13.02
N LEU A 24 1.68 -28.01 -11.93
CA LEU A 24 1.81 -28.57 -10.60
C LEU A 24 0.56 -28.26 -9.80
N PHE A 25 -0.04 -29.29 -9.22
CA PHE A 25 -1.07 -29.18 -8.22
C PHE A 25 -0.55 -29.78 -6.92
N THR A 26 -0.42 -28.94 -5.90
CA THR A 26 0.13 -29.32 -4.60
C THR A 26 -0.90 -29.15 -3.49
N VAL A 27 -0.99 -30.14 -2.61
CA VAL A 27 -1.90 -30.13 -1.47
C VAL A 27 -1.09 -30.35 -0.20
N GLN A 28 -1.11 -29.35 0.67
CA GLN A 28 -0.55 -29.44 2.00
C GLN A 28 -1.62 -29.87 2.99
N THR A 29 -1.37 -30.95 3.71
CA THR A 29 -2.15 -31.33 4.90
C THR A 29 -1.34 -30.97 6.15
N LYS A 30 -1.99 -30.37 7.15
CA LYS A 30 -1.37 -30.13 8.47
C LYS A 30 -2.14 -30.89 9.52
N THR A 31 -1.41 -31.54 10.41
CA THR A 31 -1.93 -32.21 11.59
C THR A 31 -1.65 -31.38 12.83
N LYS A 32 -0.42 -30.84 13.03
CA LYS A 32 -0.07 -29.89 14.12
C LYS A 32 1.20 -29.07 13.83
N SER A 33 1.13 -27.74 14.02
CA SER A 33 2.25 -26.79 14.27
C SER A 33 3.44 -26.72 13.28
N TYR A 34 3.57 -25.59 12.57
CA TYR A 34 4.74 -25.05 11.84
C TYR A 34 5.55 -25.95 10.88
N THR A 35 5.23 -27.23 10.74
CA THR A 35 5.90 -28.15 9.81
C THR A 35 4.99 -28.62 8.68
N ILE A 36 5.60 -29.02 7.57
CA ILE A 36 4.92 -29.77 6.49
C ILE A 36 4.84 -31.22 6.97
N ASP A 37 3.63 -31.71 7.27
CA ASP A 37 3.45 -33.11 7.67
C ASP A 37 3.42 -34.02 6.44
N GLU A 38 2.61 -33.64 5.46
CA GLU A 38 2.50 -34.29 4.16
C GLU A 38 2.21 -33.22 3.10
N LEU A 39 3.00 -33.26 2.02
CA LEU A 39 2.80 -32.47 0.82
C LEU A 39 2.56 -33.43 -0.35
N ASP A 40 1.34 -33.46 -0.83
CA ASP A 40 0.94 -34.21 -2.01
C ASP A 40 1.23 -33.36 -3.26
N VAL A 41 2.08 -33.86 -4.15
CA VAL A 41 2.54 -33.17 -5.37
C VAL A 41 2.07 -33.95 -6.59
N THR A 42 1.23 -33.31 -7.40
CA THR A 42 0.75 -33.85 -8.66
C THR A 42 1.29 -33.05 -9.84
N LEU A 43 2.01 -33.71 -10.75
CA LEU A 43 2.44 -33.15 -12.03
C LEU A 43 1.42 -33.54 -13.12
N ILE A 44 1.09 -32.58 -13.97
CA ILE A 44 0.07 -32.70 -15.01
C ILE A 44 0.65 -32.21 -16.34
N ASP A 45 0.60 -33.04 -17.38
CA ASP A 45 1.02 -32.69 -18.74
C ASP A 45 -0.14 -32.33 -19.69
N GLY A 46 -1.38 -32.41 -19.18
CA GLY A 46 -2.62 -32.18 -19.92
C GLY A 46 -3.39 -33.45 -20.29
N LEU A 47 -2.75 -34.62 -20.20
CA LEU A 47 -3.39 -35.92 -20.43
C LEU A 47 -3.22 -36.86 -19.23
N ASP A 48 -1.98 -37.02 -18.81
CA ASP A 48 -1.56 -37.91 -17.74
C ASP A 48 -1.21 -37.13 -16.47
N HIS A 49 -1.33 -37.82 -15.35
CA HIS A 49 -0.98 -37.31 -14.04
C HIS A 49 0.04 -38.22 -13.36
N TRP A 50 1.01 -37.60 -12.70
CA TRP A 50 1.96 -38.28 -11.82
C TRP A 50 1.87 -37.69 -10.43
N ASN A 51 1.91 -38.55 -9.43
CA ASN A 51 1.71 -38.17 -8.04
C ASN A 51 2.86 -38.65 -7.15
N CYS A 52 3.22 -37.86 -6.14
CA CYS A 52 4.12 -38.23 -5.06
C CYS A 52 3.67 -37.57 -3.76
N LYS A 53 3.82 -38.28 -2.65
CA LYS A 53 3.64 -37.74 -1.31
C LYS A 53 4.99 -37.49 -0.68
N ILE A 54 5.29 -36.22 -0.40
CA ILE A 54 6.46 -35.82 0.35
C ILE A 54 6.08 -35.83 1.84
N GLU A 55 6.36 -36.95 2.48
CA GLU A 55 6.20 -37.14 3.93
C GLU A 55 7.45 -36.67 4.70
N ASN A 56 7.35 -36.57 6.02
CA ASN A 56 8.40 -36.07 6.89
C ASN A 56 9.78 -36.74 6.68
N GLU A 57 9.82 -38.06 6.47
CA GLU A 57 11.08 -38.79 6.25
C GLU A 57 11.70 -38.44 4.89
N MET A 58 10.89 -38.30 3.84
CA MET A 58 11.35 -37.82 2.53
C MET A 58 11.83 -36.37 2.62
N LEU A 59 11.11 -35.52 3.36
CA LEU A 59 11.47 -34.13 3.59
C LEU A 59 12.83 -33.99 4.28
N LYS A 60 13.09 -34.78 5.35
CA LYS A 60 14.40 -34.82 6.03
C LYS A 60 15.52 -35.29 5.11
N SER A 61 15.25 -36.29 4.27
CA SER A 61 16.21 -36.79 3.29
C SER A 61 16.56 -35.70 2.26
N LEU A 62 15.57 -35.02 1.71
CA LEU A 62 15.77 -33.92 0.76
C LEU A 62 16.50 -32.72 1.39
N ALA A 63 16.17 -32.35 2.63
CA ALA A 63 16.89 -31.31 3.37
C ALA A 63 18.37 -31.67 3.58
N SER A 64 18.64 -32.92 3.94
CA SER A 64 20.02 -33.40 4.13
C SER A 64 20.81 -33.43 2.81
N GLN A 65 20.18 -33.83 1.71
CA GLN A 65 20.80 -33.86 0.37
C GLN A 65 21.10 -32.46 -0.17
N SER A 66 20.24 -31.49 0.15
CA SER A 66 20.42 -30.08 -0.18
C SER A 66 21.25 -29.32 0.85
N GLY A 67 21.82 -29.97 1.86
CA GLY A 67 22.67 -29.29 2.86
C GLY A 67 21.97 -28.18 3.66
N LEU A 68 20.63 -28.14 3.67
CA LEU A 68 19.83 -27.16 4.39
C LEU A 68 19.26 -27.77 5.67
N CYS A 69 18.99 -26.93 6.67
CA CYS A 69 18.26 -27.41 7.84
C CYS A 69 16.79 -27.68 7.47
N LEU A 70 16.11 -28.55 8.23
CA LEU A 70 14.76 -29.00 7.89
C LEU A 70 13.75 -27.84 7.76
N LEU A 71 13.85 -26.82 8.60
CA LEU A 71 12.94 -25.67 8.59
C LEU A 71 13.18 -24.80 7.35
N ASP A 72 14.43 -24.40 7.11
CA ASP A 72 14.80 -23.60 5.93
C ASP A 72 14.46 -24.34 4.63
N TYR A 73 14.71 -25.66 4.59
CA TYR A 73 14.35 -26.48 3.44
C TYR A 73 12.84 -26.52 3.21
N ALA A 74 12.04 -26.64 4.27
CA ALA A 74 10.58 -26.65 4.15
C ALA A 74 10.05 -25.32 3.59
N GLU A 75 10.58 -24.19 4.03
CA GLU A 75 10.22 -22.87 3.48
C GLU A 75 10.58 -22.77 2.00
N VAL A 76 11.82 -23.10 1.63
CA VAL A 76 12.28 -23.05 0.24
C VAL A 76 11.50 -24.03 -0.65
N LEU A 77 11.13 -25.21 -0.12
CA LEU A 77 10.29 -26.18 -0.83
C LEU A 77 8.90 -25.62 -1.12
N LEU A 78 8.27 -24.94 -0.15
CA LEU A 78 6.96 -24.31 -0.35
C LEU A 78 7.03 -23.13 -1.32
N SER A 79 8.10 -22.34 -1.30
CA SER A 79 8.32 -21.33 -2.34
C SER A 79 8.50 -21.97 -3.72
N ALA A 80 9.27 -23.06 -3.82
CA ALA A 80 9.53 -23.75 -5.08
C ALA A 80 8.29 -24.45 -5.66
N LEU A 81 7.48 -25.11 -4.83
CA LEU A 81 6.37 -25.95 -5.31
C LEU A 81 4.99 -25.30 -5.15
N CYS A 82 4.80 -24.46 -4.14
CA CYS A 82 3.50 -23.88 -3.76
C CYS A 82 3.42 -22.37 -3.95
N ASP A 83 4.46 -21.71 -4.48
CA ASP A 83 4.53 -20.26 -4.69
C ASP A 83 4.15 -19.48 -3.41
N GLU A 84 4.71 -19.89 -2.26
CA GLU A 84 4.74 -19.00 -1.10
C GLU A 84 5.64 -17.81 -1.44
N ILE A 85 4.97 -16.79 -1.98
CA ILE A 85 5.44 -15.42 -2.09
C ILE A 85 5.85 -15.03 -0.67
N THR A 86 7.16 -15.01 -0.41
CA THR A 86 7.69 -14.18 0.67
C THR A 86 7.12 -12.79 0.42
N ALA A 87 6.48 -12.20 1.43
CA ALA A 87 5.57 -11.06 1.36
C ALA A 87 6.21 -9.72 0.89
N GLU A 88 7.30 -9.78 0.15
CA GLU A 88 8.00 -8.66 -0.44
C GLU A 88 7.93 -8.84 -1.95
N GLY A 89 7.09 -8.01 -2.59
CA GLY A 89 6.75 -8.05 -4.01
C GLY A 89 7.93 -7.82 -4.96
N ASN A 90 8.91 -8.71 -4.94
CA ASN A 90 9.95 -8.82 -5.94
C ASN A 90 9.46 -9.79 -7.03
N ASP A 91 9.17 -9.23 -8.19
CA ASP A 91 8.83 -9.95 -9.43
C ASP A 91 9.94 -10.95 -9.87
N ASP A 92 11.12 -10.87 -9.25
CA ASP A 92 12.25 -11.78 -9.43
C ASP A 92 12.00 -13.22 -8.94
N VAL A 93 11.04 -13.47 -8.03
CA VAL A 93 10.81 -14.79 -7.42
C VAL A 93 10.32 -15.83 -8.43
N LYS A 94 9.55 -15.44 -9.45
CA LYS A 94 9.13 -16.36 -10.53
C LYS A 94 10.31 -16.85 -11.37
N THR A 95 11.42 -16.10 -11.41
CA THR A 95 12.64 -16.48 -12.12
C THR A 95 13.67 -17.18 -11.21
N ALA A 96 13.34 -17.37 -9.93
CA ALA A 96 14.24 -17.94 -8.94
C ALA A 96 14.34 -19.47 -9.04
N PHE A 97 13.41 -20.16 -9.70
CA PHE A 97 13.42 -21.62 -9.80
C PHE A 97 13.44 -22.13 -11.24
N LEU A 98 14.26 -23.15 -11.49
CA LEU A 98 14.26 -23.94 -12.71
C LEU A 98 13.76 -25.35 -12.42
N TYR A 99 12.92 -25.86 -13.33
CA TYR A 99 12.36 -27.21 -13.23
C TYR A 99 12.88 -28.08 -14.36
N ASP A 100 13.13 -29.34 -14.04
CA ASP A 100 13.47 -30.37 -15.03
C ASP A 100 12.60 -31.60 -14.78
N VAL A 101 12.13 -32.22 -15.86
CA VAL A 101 11.23 -33.36 -15.81
C VAL A 101 11.76 -34.45 -16.73
N ALA A 102 12.13 -35.58 -16.15
CA ALA A 102 12.57 -36.76 -16.89
C ALA A 102 11.51 -37.87 -16.78
N PHE A 103 11.02 -38.37 -17.92
CA PHE A 103 9.99 -39.40 -17.96
C PHE A 103 10.58 -40.80 -18.10
N GLY A 104 10.09 -41.71 -17.26
CA GLY A 104 10.14 -43.15 -17.45
C GLY A 104 8.78 -43.68 -17.93
N SER A 105 8.65 -45.01 -18.06
CA SER A 105 7.41 -45.62 -18.58
C SER A 105 6.22 -45.51 -17.61
N GLN A 106 6.45 -45.53 -16.30
CA GLN A 106 5.41 -45.50 -15.25
C GLN A 106 5.69 -44.46 -14.15
N TYR A 107 6.77 -43.68 -14.31
CA TYR A 107 7.18 -42.67 -13.33
C TYR A 107 7.79 -41.48 -14.07
N CYS A 108 7.87 -40.35 -13.38
CA CYS A 108 8.68 -39.21 -13.81
C CYS A 108 9.51 -38.67 -12.64
N GLN A 109 10.65 -38.08 -12.94
CA GLN A 109 11.48 -37.39 -11.97
C GLN A 109 11.30 -35.89 -12.16
N LEU A 110 10.73 -35.23 -11.15
CA LEU A 110 10.63 -33.77 -11.08
C LEU A 110 11.80 -33.25 -10.25
N SER A 111 12.63 -32.41 -10.85
CA SER A 111 13.74 -31.74 -10.18
C SER A 111 13.51 -30.24 -10.14
N TRP A 112 13.78 -29.60 -9.00
CA TRP A 112 13.75 -28.14 -8.86
C TRP A 112 15.11 -27.62 -8.41
N LYS A 113 15.53 -26.51 -9.01
CA LYS A 113 16.82 -25.85 -8.76
C LYS A 113 16.58 -24.38 -8.48
N GLN A 114 17.29 -23.81 -7.52
CA GLN A 114 17.27 -22.38 -7.27
C GLN A 114 18.34 -21.68 -8.09
N LYS A 115 17.97 -20.59 -8.76
CA LYS A 115 18.90 -19.72 -9.46
C LYS A 115 19.63 -18.86 -8.44
N LEU A 116 20.95 -18.98 -8.37
CA LEU A 116 21.81 -18.13 -7.53
C LEU A 116 22.36 -16.93 -8.30
N SER A 117 22.62 -17.13 -9.60
CA SER A 117 23.06 -16.08 -10.53
C SER A 117 22.66 -16.49 -11.96
N ASN A 118 22.94 -15.64 -12.95
CA ASN A 118 22.52 -15.90 -14.35
C ASN A 118 22.98 -17.25 -14.92
N CYS A 119 24.11 -17.78 -14.45
CA CYS A 119 24.66 -19.04 -14.94
C CYS A 119 24.90 -20.09 -13.84
N THR A 120 24.44 -19.82 -12.61
CA THR A 120 24.67 -20.72 -11.46
C THR A 120 23.35 -21.14 -10.83
N PHE A 121 23.16 -22.45 -10.74
CA PHE A 121 21.96 -23.05 -10.17
C PHE A 121 22.33 -24.00 -9.04
N TYR A 122 21.58 -23.91 -7.96
CA TYR A 122 21.68 -24.77 -6.81
C TYR A 122 20.59 -25.85 -6.88
N HIS A 123 20.98 -27.12 -6.82
CA HIS A 123 20.00 -28.20 -6.84
C HIS A 123 19.36 -28.35 -5.46
N LEU A 124 18.04 -28.16 -5.38
CA LEU A 124 17.30 -28.24 -4.13
C LEU A 124 16.71 -29.62 -3.90
N GLY A 125 16.21 -30.28 -4.94
CA GLY A 125 15.70 -31.63 -4.78
C GLY A 125 15.17 -32.25 -6.07
N THR A 126 15.00 -33.56 -6.00
CA THR A 126 14.33 -34.38 -7.00
C THR A 126 13.32 -35.28 -6.31
N ALA A 127 12.08 -35.28 -6.79
CA ALA A 127 11.06 -36.23 -6.41
C ALA A 127 10.77 -37.20 -7.56
N THR A 128 10.57 -38.47 -7.24
CA THR A 128 10.04 -39.45 -8.19
C THR A 128 8.53 -39.55 -8.01
N LEU A 129 7.79 -39.23 -9.06
CA LEU A 129 6.33 -39.28 -9.09
C LEU A 129 5.89 -40.51 -9.89
N THR A 130 4.86 -41.19 -9.42
CA THR A 130 4.29 -42.38 -10.08
C THR A 130 3.07 -42.01 -10.88
N LYS A 131 2.92 -42.57 -12.09
CA LYS A 131 1.74 -42.36 -12.91
C LYS A 131 0.51 -42.90 -12.19
N ILE A 132 -0.54 -42.09 -12.09
CA ILE A 132 -1.81 -42.52 -11.47
C ILE A 132 -2.75 -43.11 -12.52
N GLY A 133 -3.66 -43.99 -12.07
CA GLY A 133 -4.62 -44.66 -12.94
C GLY A 133 -5.72 -43.73 -13.46
N THR A 134 -6.45 -44.17 -14.48
CA THR A 134 -7.49 -43.36 -15.14
C THR A 134 -8.61 -42.93 -14.20
N ALA A 135 -8.99 -43.76 -13.23
CA ALA A 135 -10.01 -43.40 -12.25
C ALA A 135 -9.52 -42.28 -11.32
N GLU A 136 -8.28 -42.39 -10.85
CA GLU A 136 -7.63 -41.40 -9.99
C GLU A 136 -7.37 -40.08 -10.75
N VAL A 137 -7.08 -40.14 -12.05
CA VAL A 137 -6.98 -38.98 -12.95
C VAL A 137 -8.28 -38.17 -12.92
N VAL A 138 -9.44 -38.82 -13.01
CA VAL A 138 -10.74 -38.12 -12.96
C VAL A 138 -10.95 -37.45 -11.61
N SER A 139 -10.63 -38.13 -10.51
CA SER A 139 -10.72 -37.54 -9.16
C SER A 139 -9.77 -36.35 -8.98
N SER A 140 -8.54 -36.45 -9.51
CA SER A 140 -7.55 -35.37 -9.50
C SER A 140 -8.07 -34.13 -10.25
N LEU A 141 -8.64 -34.31 -11.45
CA LEU A 141 -9.23 -33.21 -12.23
C LEU A 141 -10.43 -32.59 -11.54
N GLN A 142 -11.32 -33.41 -10.97
CA GLN A 142 -12.46 -32.90 -10.20
C GLN A 142 -11.99 -32.03 -9.04
N ARG A 143 -10.96 -32.47 -8.31
CA ARG A 143 -10.37 -31.70 -7.22
C ARG A 143 -9.75 -30.39 -7.73
N LEU A 144 -8.98 -30.44 -8.80
CA LEU A 144 -8.36 -29.27 -9.42
C LEU A 144 -9.41 -28.25 -9.89
N TYR A 145 -10.47 -28.68 -10.55
CA TYR A 145 -11.54 -27.80 -11.01
C TYR A 145 -12.31 -27.20 -9.84
N ASN A 146 -12.65 -28.01 -8.83
CA ASN A 146 -13.31 -27.50 -7.61
C ASN A 146 -12.46 -26.45 -6.90
N PHE A 147 -11.14 -26.70 -6.78
CA PHE A 147 -10.18 -25.72 -6.28
C PHE A 147 -10.22 -24.44 -7.12
N SER A 148 -10.07 -24.56 -8.44
CA SER A 148 -10.01 -23.41 -9.35
C SER A 148 -11.28 -22.56 -9.32
N PHE A 149 -12.46 -23.19 -9.33
CA PHE A 149 -13.73 -22.47 -9.24
C PHE A 149 -13.90 -21.77 -7.88
N ARG A 150 -13.49 -22.41 -6.80
CA ARG A 150 -13.51 -21.82 -5.46
C ARG A 150 -12.60 -20.60 -5.38
N GLU A 151 -11.36 -20.71 -5.86
CA GLU A 151 -10.41 -19.60 -5.88
C GLU A 151 -10.89 -18.44 -6.76
N ILE A 152 -11.42 -18.71 -7.95
CA ILE A 152 -11.99 -17.68 -8.82
C ILE A 152 -13.16 -16.96 -8.11
N THR A 153 -14.01 -17.70 -7.41
CA THR A 153 -15.15 -17.12 -6.68
C THR A 153 -14.67 -16.25 -5.52
N ASN A 154 -13.75 -16.77 -4.70
CA ASN A 154 -13.14 -16.04 -3.60
C ASN A 154 -12.45 -14.74 -4.08
N LEU A 155 -11.70 -14.81 -5.18
CA LEU A 155 -11.05 -13.64 -5.78
C LEU A 155 -12.05 -12.61 -6.29
N LYS A 156 -13.14 -13.05 -6.93
CA LYS A 156 -14.22 -12.14 -7.38
C LYS A 156 -14.89 -11.43 -6.20
N GLU A 157 -15.19 -12.15 -5.12
CA GLU A 157 -15.77 -11.57 -3.91
C GLU A 157 -14.81 -10.58 -3.23
N THR A 158 -13.53 -10.95 -3.13
CA THR A 158 -12.48 -10.09 -2.56
C THR A 158 -12.30 -8.81 -3.39
N LEU A 159 -12.27 -8.94 -4.72
CA LEU A 159 -12.18 -7.80 -5.64
C LEU A 159 -13.38 -6.88 -5.47
N HIS A 160 -14.60 -7.42 -5.48
CA HIS A 160 -15.81 -6.62 -5.32
C HIS A 160 -15.86 -5.89 -3.97
N SER A 161 -15.46 -6.56 -2.89
CA SER A 161 -15.34 -5.96 -1.56
C SER A 161 -14.31 -4.83 -1.53
N LEU A 162 -13.16 -5.04 -2.18
CA LEU A 162 -12.09 -4.06 -2.27
C LEU A 162 -12.51 -2.82 -3.09
N GLU A 163 -13.18 -3.01 -4.22
CA GLU A 163 -13.76 -1.94 -5.03
C GLU A 163 -14.77 -1.11 -4.25
N THR A 164 -15.70 -1.78 -3.56
CA THR A 164 -16.72 -1.12 -2.71
C THR A 164 -16.05 -0.28 -1.62
N ARG A 165 -15.01 -0.83 -0.98
CA ARG A 165 -14.24 -0.11 0.04
C ARG A 165 -13.48 1.08 -0.55
N CYS A 166 -12.92 0.93 -1.74
CA CYS A 166 -12.21 2.00 -2.44
C CYS A 166 -13.15 3.17 -2.76
N GLU A 167 -14.33 2.89 -3.32
CA GLU A 167 -15.32 3.93 -3.62
C GLU A 167 -15.83 4.63 -2.36
N ARG A 168 -16.10 3.89 -1.29
CA ARG A 168 -16.45 4.48 0.02
C ARG A 168 -15.35 5.43 0.51
N LEU A 169 -14.09 5.00 0.47
CA LEU A 169 -12.96 5.83 0.91
C LEU A 169 -12.76 7.07 0.04
N LYS A 170 -12.99 6.98 -1.27
CA LYS A 170 -12.97 8.15 -2.16
C LYS A 170 -14.06 9.15 -1.79
N GLN A 171 -15.27 8.67 -1.50
CA GLN A 171 -16.38 9.52 -1.07
C GLN A 171 -16.09 10.19 0.28
N GLU A 172 -15.59 9.44 1.27
CA GLU A 172 -15.19 9.98 2.58
C GLU A 172 -14.09 11.03 2.46
N ARG A 173 -13.08 10.79 1.62
CA ARG A 173 -12.02 11.76 1.33
C ARG A 173 -12.60 13.04 0.72
N SER A 174 -13.51 12.91 -0.25
CA SER A 174 -14.15 14.07 -0.90
C SER A 174 -14.97 14.88 0.10
N GLN A 175 -15.73 14.22 0.98
CA GLN A 175 -16.51 14.89 2.01
C GLN A 175 -15.61 15.61 3.01
N ALA A 176 -14.58 14.94 3.52
CA ALA A 176 -13.63 15.54 4.44
C ALA A 176 -12.93 16.78 3.84
N PHE A 177 -12.64 16.75 2.53
CA PHE A 177 -12.08 17.91 1.85
C PHE A 177 -13.07 19.07 1.73
N ALA A 178 -14.34 18.79 1.47
CA ALA A 178 -15.40 19.80 1.45
C ALA A 178 -15.59 20.45 2.84
N ASP A 179 -15.64 19.62 3.89
CA ASP A 179 -15.77 20.08 5.28
C ASP A 179 -14.58 20.94 5.68
N LEU A 180 -13.36 20.54 5.31
CA LEU A 180 -12.15 21.32 5.55
C LEU A 180 -12.22 22.69 4.87
N LYS A 181 -12.64 22.73 3.59
CA LYS A 181 -12.78 23.99 2.85
C LYS A 181 -13.78 24.92 3.53
N GLN A 182 -14.93 24.40 3.98
CA GLN A 182 -15.94 25.18 4.69
C GLN A 182 -15.43 25.68 6.05
N ALA A 183 -14.72 24.84 6.81
CA ALA A 183 -14.14 25.22 8.10
C ALA A 183 -13.10 26.34 7.94
N VAL A 184 -12.25 26.25 6.92
CA VAL A 184 -11.26 27.31 6.60
C VAL A 184 -11.95 28.62 6.26
N GLU A 185 -13.02 28.59 5.46
CA GLU A 185 -13.74 29.81 5.08
C GLU A 185 -14.46 30.44 6.30
N THR A 186 -15.10 29.61 7.12
CA THR A 186 -15.77 30.05 8.35
C THR A 186 -14.77 30.67 9.32
N LYS A 187 -13.59 30.05 9.46
CA LYS A 187 -12.49 30.58 10.27
C LYS A 187 -12.04 31.94 9.77
N ARG A 188 -11.79 32.09 8.46
CA ARG A 188 -11.36 33.36 7.85
C ARG A 188 -12.38 34.47 8.06
N TYR A 189 -13.66 34.16 7.87
CA TYR A 189 -14.74 35.12 8.13
C TYR A 189 -14.74 35.60 9.58
N ALA A 190 -14.65 34.67 10.54
CA ALA A 190 -14.60 35.00 11.96
C ALA A 190 -13.34 35.81 12.35
N GLU A 191 -12.18 35.48 11.78
CA GLU A 191 -10.94 36.25 11.96
C GLU A 191 -11.10 37.69 11.48
N ASN A 192 -11.66 37.90 10.28
CA ASN A 192 -11.90 39.23 9.73
C ASN A 192 -12.90 40.03 10.58
N GLU A 193 -13.97 39.41 11.07
CA GLU A 193 -14.91 40.08 11.99
C GLU A 193 -14.24 40.50 13.30
N LEU A 194 -13.38 39.66 13.88
CA LEU A 194 -12.66 39.98 15.10
C LEU A 194 -11.67 41.12 14.89
N ILE A 195 -10.93 41.11 13.78
CA ILE A 195 -10.01 42.19 13.39
C ILE A 195 -10.79 43.50 13.24
N ALA A 196 -11.91 43.50 12.52
CA ALA A 196 -12.74 44.70 12.34
C ALA A 196 -13.28 45.27 13.67
N LYS A 197 -13.72 44.39 14.58
CA LYS A 197 -14.13 44.79 15.94
C LYS A 197 -12.97 45.40 16.72
N PHE A 198 -11.78 44.81 16.62
CA PHE A 198 -10.58 45.31 17.30
C PHE A 198 -10.13 46.67 16.76
N GLU A 199 -10.16 46.87 15.43
CA GLU A 199 -9.88 48.16 14.79
C GLU A 199 -10.83 49.25 15.27
N LYS A 200 -12.13 48.95 15.38
CA LYS A 200 -13.12 49.90 15.90
C LYS A 200 -12.79 50.33 17.33
N ILE A 201 -12.48 49.38 18.22
CA ILE A 201 -12.11 49.66 19.60
C ILE A 201 -10.83 50.50 19.66
N LEU A 202 -9.81 50.15 18.87
CA LEU A 202 -8.56 50.92 18.79
C LEU A 202 -8.80 52.35 18.32
N ASN A 203 -9.65 52.55 17.32
CA ASN A 203 -9.97 53.88 16.79
C ASN A 203 -10.73 54.73 17.80
N GLU A 204 -11.69 54.16 18.53
CA GLU A 204 -12.38 54.83 19.64
C GLU A 204 -11.41 55.23 20.76
N LYS A 205 -10.48 54.33 21.13
CA LYS A 205 -9.44 54.63 22.12
C LYS A 205 -8.50 55.74 21.64
N LYS A 206 -8.01 55.69 20.39
CA LYS A 206 -7.18 56.73 19.78
C LYS A 206 -7.89 58.08 19.71
N LYS A 207 -9.20 58.10 19.41
CA LYS A 207 -10.02 59.31 19.43
C LYS A 207 -10.10 59.88 20.84
N ARG A 208 -10.35 59.03 21.84
CA ARG A 208 -10.46 59.46 23.24
C ARG A 208 -9.14 60.01 23.79
N ILE A 209 -8.00 59.41 23.43
CA ILE A 209 -6.68 59.91 23.79
C ILE A 209 -6.48 61.32 23.21
N ARG A 210 -6.73 61.52 21.91
CA ARG A 210 -6.65 62.85 21.27
C ARG A 210 -7.53 63.90 21.95
N GLU A 211 -8.79 63.55 22.26
CA GLU A 211 -9.69 64.47 22.98
C GLU A 211 -9.20 64.84 24.39
N LEU A 212 -8.48 63.95 25.07
CA LEU A 212 -7.90 64.22 26.39
C LEU A 212 -6.65 65.09 26.28
N GLU A 213 -5.78 64.79 25.30
CA GLU A 213 -4.60 65.59 24.97
C GLU A 213 -4.99 67.03 24.58
N ASP A 214 -6.00 67.19 23.71
CA ASP A 214 -6.52 68.50 23.28
C ASP A 214 -7.08 69.30 24.47
N LYS A 215 -7.80 68.64 25.39
CA LYS A 215 -8.33 69.29 26.61
C LYS A 215 -7.22 69.70 27.57
N GLN A 216 -6.19 68.86 27.73
CA GLN A 216 -5.03 69.23 28.54
C GLN A 216 -4.29 70.41 27.94
N LEU A 217 -4.03 70.41 26.62
CA LEU A 217 -3.41 71.52 25.91
C LEU A 217 -4.22 72.81 26.05
N PHE A 218 -5.54 72.76 25.86
CA PHE A 218 -6.42 73.92 26.04
C PHE A 218 -6.41 74.46 27.47
N ASN A 219 -6.43 73.58 28.47
CA ASN A 219 -6.35 73.99 29.88
C ASN A 219 -4.97 74.59 30.23
N ILE A 220 -3.89 74.07 29.65
CA ILE A 220 -2.53 74.62 29.78
C ILE A 220 -2.47 76.02 29.12
N GLN A 221 -3.05 76.19 27.94
CA GLN A 221 -3.11 77.49 27.24
C GLN A 221 -3.87 78.56 28.06
N GLN A 222 -5.01 78.20 28.67
CA GLN A 222 -5.78 79.11 29.53
C GLN A 222 -5.05 79.47 30.83
N SER A 223 -4.24 78.56 31.36
CA SER A 223 -3.43 78.84 32.56
C SER A 223 -2.17 79.64 32.24
N THR A 224 -1.65 79.59 31.01
CA THR A 224 -0.59 80.51 30.55
C THR A 224 -1.09 81.93 30.20
N ASP A 225 -2.33 82.09 29.74
CA ASP A 225 -2.93 83.43 29.51
C ASP A 225 -3.34 84.15 30.81
N SER A 226 -3.27 83.46 31.96
CA SER A 226 -3.51 84.03 33.29
C SER A 226 -2.23 84.34 34.09
N GLN A 227 -1.04 84.14 33.49
CA GLN A 227 0.24 84.55 34.08
C GLN A 227 1.27 84.87 32.98
N SER A 228 1.25 86.10 32.47
CA SER A 228 2.45 86.68 31.88
C SER A 228 3.39 87.08 33.02
N ASP A 229 4.37 86.24 33.31
CA ASP A 229 5.78 86.65 33.41
C ASP A 229 6.64 85.48 33.92
N SER A 230 7.35 84.85 32.98
CA SER A 230 8.81 84.61 33.00
C SER A 230 9.18 83.31 32.26
N ALA A 231 10.21 83.45 31.44
CA ALA A 231 10.62 82.55 30.37
C ALA A 231 11.08 81.16 30.85
N SER A 232 10.75 80.12 30.06
CA SER A 232 11.70 79.07 29.72
C SER A 232 11.23 78.26 28.50
N SER A 233 11.98 78.43 27.42
CA SER A 233 12.35 77.51 26.34
C SER A 233 11.44 76.33 25.95
N ILE A 234 11.04 76.43 24.68
CA ILE A 234 10.47 75.48 23.75
C ILE A 234 11.27 74.16 23.66
N GLU A 235 10.57 73.02 23.60
CA GLU A 235 10.86 72.00 22.57
C GLU A 235 9.56 71.58 21.87
N LEU A 236 9.49 71.93 20.60
CA LEU A 236 8.42 71.70 19.65
C LEU A 236 8.63 70.31 19.02
N PHE A 237 7.86 69.30 19.42
CA PHE A 237 7.76 68.08 18.62
C PHE A 237 6.72 68.29 17.53
N THR A 238 7.20 68.63 16.34
CA THR A 238 6.41 68.68 15.11
C THR A 238 5.78 67.33 14.80
N SER A 239 4.46 67.35 14.64
CA SER A 239 3.73 66.36 13.84
C SER A 239 4.25 66.38 12.41
N ASP A 240 4.86 65.28 11.97
CA ASP A 240 4.72 64.81 10.60
C ASP A 240 5.24 63.37 10.48
N GLN A 241 4.30 62.42 10.42
CA GLN A 241 4.34 61.22 9.56
C GLN A 241 3.07 60.37 9.79
N LEU A 242 1.97 60.82 9.19
CA LEU A 242 0.87 59.91 8.84
C LEU A 242 1.29 59.11 7.61
N ALA A 243 1.94 57.97 7.82
CA ALA A 243 1.97 56.94 6.79
C ALA A 243 0.61 56.23 6.78
N PRO A 244 -0.08 56.12 5.63
CA PRO A 244 -1.25 55.25 5.55
C PRO A 244 -0.79 53.81 5.79
N PHE A 245 -1.45 53.11 6.71
CA PHE A 245 -1.26 51.68 6.88
C PHE A 245 -1.58 50.99 5.54
N ARG A 246 -0.55 50.54 4.83
CA ARG A 246 -0.71 49.59 3.72
C ARG A 246 -1.15 48.26 4.33
N PRO A 247 -2.20 47.60 3.80
CA PRO A 247 -2.46 46.21 4.14
C PRO A 247 -1.22 45.41 3.74
N GLY A 248 -0.53 44.83 4.72
CA GLY A 248 0.50 43.85 4.46
C GLY A 248 -0.18 42.65 3.81
N THR A 249 -0.01 42.49 2.50
CA THR A 249 -0.22 41.19 1.87
C THR A 249 0.81 40.24 2.48
N SER A 250 0.38 39.47 3.46
CA SER A 250 1.09 38.26 3.86
C SER A 250 0.94 37.28 2.69
N THR A 251 1.89 37.34 1.76
CA THR A 251 2.19 36.23 0.86
C THR A 251 2.77 35.12 1.72
N CYS A 252 1.89 34.37 2.39
CA CYS A 252 2.24 33.02 2.79
C CYS A 252 2.33 32.23 1.49
N ALA A 253 3.55 31.90 1.08
CA ALA A 253 3.83 31.07 -0.07
C ALA A 253 3.10 29.73 0.10
N THR A 254 1.92 29.62 -0.51
CA THR A 254 1.37 28.31 -0.86
C THR A 254 2.23 27.79 -1.99
N ASN A 255 3.16 26.90 -1.66
CA ASN A 255 3.71 25.98 -2.65
C ASN A 255 2.51 25.24 -3.25
N PHE A 256 2.10 25.68 -4.43
CA PHE A 256 1.24 24.94 -5.32
C PHE A 256 1.98 23.64 -5.64
N PHE A 257 1.51 22.51 -5.11
CA PHE A 257 1.63 21.26 -5.85
C PHE A 257 0.66 21.38 -7.02
N GLU A 258 1.16 21.84 -8.16
CA GLU A 258 0.56 21.55 -9.46
C GLU A 258 0.76 20.06 -9.71
N ASP A 259 -0.24 19.24 -9.38
CA ASP A 259 -0.40 17.96 -10.08
C ASP A 259 -1.01 18.26 -11.44
N LYS A 260 -0.16 18.08 -12.47
CA LYS A 260 -0.58 17.90 -13.86
C LYS A 260 -1.44 16.65 -13.95
N ASP A 261 -2.76 16.82 -13.93
CA ASP A 261 -3.66 15.85 -14.55
C ASP A 261 -4.33 16.49 -15.77
N LYS A 262 -3.57 16.53 -16.87
CA LYS A 262 -4.16 16.55 -18.21
C LYS A 262 -4.35 15.12 -18.66
N SER A 263 -5.61 14.69 -18.59
CA SER A 263 -6.33 14.04 -19.70
C SER A 263 -5.51 13.12 -20.62
N ASP A 264 -5.74 11.82 -20.50
CA ASP A 264 -5.86 10.95 -21.67
C ASP A 264 -6.96 9.89 -21.43
N SER A 265 -8.20 10.31 -21.69
CA SER A 265 -9.31 9.40 -21.98
C SER A 265 -9.62 9.50 -23.47
N ASN A 266 -9.00 8.65 -24.28
CA ASN A 266 -9.51 8.38 -25.62
C ASN A 266 -9.16 6.93 -26.03
N ILE A 267 -10.03 5.99 -25.67
CA ILE A 267 -10.11 4.71 -26.38
C ILE A 267 -11.47 4.70 -27.07
N GLN A 268 -11.45 5.03 -28.35
CA GLN A 268 -12.54 4.82 -29.28
C GLN A 268 -12.83 3.31 -29.36
N LYS A 269 -14.07 2.95 -29.06
CA LYS A 269 -14.69 1.71 -29.54
C LYS A 269 -14.83 1.81 -31.05
N THR A 270 -14.12 0.97 -31.78
CA THR A 270 -14.49 0.60 -33.14
C THR A 270 -14.36 -0.92 -33.26
N THR A 271 -15.50 -1.59 -33.34
CA THR A 271 -15.63 -2.95 -33.90
C THR A 271 -16.64 -2.86 -35.03
N PRO A 272 -16.34 -3.51 -36.15
CA PRO A 272 -17.30 -4.43 -36.78
C PRO A 272 -16.93 -5.88 -36.44
#